data_AF-A0A8T7ENX1-F1
#
_entry.id   AF-A0A8T7ENX1-F1
#
_cell.length_a   1.000
_cell.length_b   1.000
_cell.length_c   1.000
_cell.angle_alpha   90.00
_cell.angle_beta   90.00
_cell.angle_gamma   90.00
#
_symmetry.space_group_name_H-M   'P 1'
#
loop_
_entity.id
_entity.type
_entity.pdbx_description
1 polymer ?
#
loop_
_entity_poly.entity_id
_entity_poly.type
_entity_poly.pdbx_seq_one_letter_code
_entity_poly.pdbx_strand_id
1 'polypeptide(L)'
;MLKSLVPAGRGSVATSVALIGAILLFALYAANFSPGIFAITLLSGLLRAMLLFLVAAGLSLIFGLMDILNFAQGGYFMLGAYITFDIVHPDAGVIPFGGFISDPTLRFAFAIMVATLVGAALGYVLERGLLRPLYKRALFQLVLTFGVSIILLEVVKFFVGAVALRPLDGQAPDPRGAVQDL
;
A
#
# COMPACT_ATOMS: atom_id res chain seq x y z
N MET A 1 43.17 -29.02 -18.76
CA MET A 1 42.23 -27.94 -18.43
C MET A 1 40.80 -28.48 -18.40
N LEU A 2 40.27 -28.66 -17.19
CA LEU A 2 38.86 -28.60 -16.77
C LEU A 2 37.78 -29.00 -17.79
N LYS A 3 37.47 -30.30 -17.85
CA LYS A 3 36.17 -30.80 -18.32
C LYS A 3 35.48 -31.58 -17.20
N SER A 4 35.33 -30.95 -16.03
CA SER A 4 34.44 -31.43 -14.96
C SER A 4 33.11 -30.69 -15.04
N LEU A 5 32.38 -30.92 -16.12
CA LEU A 5 31.00 -30.47 -16.23
C LEU A 5 30.09 -31.59 -15.71
N VAL A 6 29.53 -31.33 -14.54
CA VAL A 6 28.21 -31.77 -14.07
C VAL A 6 27.99 -33.30 -14.05
N PRO A 7 28.10 -33.98 -12.89
CA PRO A 7 27.59 -35.33 -12.77
C PRO A 7 26.06 -35.32 -12.94
N ALA A 8 25.61 -35.97 -14.01
CA ALA A 8 24.22 -36.12 -14.39
C ALA A 8 23.43 -36.92 -13.33
N GLY A 9 22.38 -36.29 -12.79
CA GLY A 9 21.02 -36.82 -12.91
C GLY A 9 20.56 -37.99 -12.06
N ARG A 10 21.32 -38.48 -11.05
CA ARG A 10 20.86 -39.60 -10.20
C ARG A 10 20.59 -39.27 -8.72
N GLY A 11 21.12 -38.15 -8.23
CA GLY A 11 20.84 -37.64 -6.87
C GLY A 11 19.53 -36.86 -6.76
N SER A 12 19.08 -36.23 -7.85
CA SER A 12 17.88 -35.36 -7.86
C SER A 12 16.57 -36.15 -7.66
N VAL A 13 16.50 -37.37 -8.18
CA VAL A 13 15.32 -38.23 -8.00
C VAL A 13 15.25 -38.75 -6.57
N ALA A 14 16.37 -39.16 -5.98
CA ALA A 14 16.43 -39.63 -4.60
C ALA A 14 16.09 -38.52 -3.58
N THR A 15 16.57 -37.29 -3.80
CA THR A 15 16.22 -36.14 -2.96
C THR A 15 14.75 -35.76 -3.10
N SER A 16 14.19 -35.87 -4.31
CA SER A 16 12.76 -35.59 -4.54
C SER A 16 11.87 -36.63 -3.86
N VAL A 17 12.23 -37.92 -3.95
CA VAL A 17 11.51 -39.01 -3.27
C VAL A 17 11.61 -38.89 -1.75
N ALA A 18 12.77 -38.50 -1.21
CA ALA A 18 12.95 -38.27 0.21
C ALA A 18 12.14 -37.05 0.72
N LEU A 19 12.10 -35.96 -0.05
CA LEU A 19 11.27 -34.78 0.27
C LEU A 19 9.79 -35.11 0.26
N ILE A 20 9.33 -35.83 -0.77
CA ILE A 20 7.93 -36.28 -0.86
C ILE A 20 7.59 -37.18 0.32
N GLY A 21 8.45 -38.15 0.66
CA GLY A 21 8.26 -39.01 1.83
C GLY A 21 8.24 -38.24 3.16
N ALA A 22 9.11 -37.26 3.34
CA ALA A 22 9.18 -36.42 4.54
C ALA A 22 7.93 -35.51 4.68
N ILE A 23 7.44 -34.93 3.58
CA ILE A 23 6.19 -34.15 3.55
C ILE A 23 4.99 -35.06 3.85
N LEU A 24 4.97 -36.27 3.28
CA LEU A 24 3.91 -37.24 3.52
C LEU A 24 3.86 -37.68 4.99
N LEU A 25 5.02 -37.96 5.58
CA LEU A 25 5.14 -38.33 7.00
C LEU A 25 4.82 -37.16 7.93
N PHE A 26 5.25 -35.94 7.60
CA PHE A 26 4.87 -34.73 8.33
C PHE A 26 3.37 -34.47 8.27
N ALA A 27 2.74 -34.70 7.11
CA ALA A 27 1.28 -34.59 6.95
C ALA A 27 0.53 -35.68 7.73
N LEU A 28 1.04 -36.91 7.76
CA LEU A 28 0.48 -38.01 8.56
C LEU A 28 0.67 -37.79 10.08
N TYR A 29 1.75 -37.13 10.51
CA TYR A 29 2.00 -36.77 11.90
C TYR A 29 1.19 -35.53 12.35
N ALA A 30 1.02 -34.55 11.47
CA ALA A 30 0.12 -33.41 11.68
C ALA A 30 -1.36 -33.84 11.72
N ALA A 31 -1.68 -35.02 11.20
CA ALA A 31 -2.99 -35.63 11.26
C ALA A 31 -3.31 -36.23 12.64
N ASN A 32 -3.29 -35.41 13.69
CA ASN A 32 -4.32 -35.54 14.73
C ASN A 32 -5.60 -34.93 14.14
N PHE A 33 -6.20 -35.66 13.18
CA PHE A 33 -7.24 -35.17 12.29
C PHE A 33 -8.53 -34.92 13.07
N SER A 34 -8.64 -33.74 13.68
CA SER A 34 -9.90 -33.26 14.24
C SER A 34 -10.74 -32.72 13.07
N PRO A 35 -11.88 -33.35 12.74
CA PRO A 35 -12.72 -32.90 11.63
C PRO A 35 -13.14 -31.43 11.76
N GLY A 36 -13.23 -30.91 12.98
CA GLY A 36 -13.56 -29.51 13.26
C GLY A 36 -12.50 -28.51 12.80
N ILE A 37 -11.21 -28.77 13.07
CA ILE A 37 -10.12 -27.85 12.69
C ILE A 37 -9.93 -27.83 11.17
N PHE A 38 -10.07 -29.00 10.53
CA PHE A 38 -10.05 -29.11 9.09
C PHE A 38 -11.20 -28.30 8.44
N ALA A 39 -12.43 -28.46 8.95
CA ALA A 39 -13.60 -27.72 8.45
C ALA A 39 -13.44 -26.19 8.62
N ILE A 40 -12.97 -25.72 9.78
CA ILE A 40 -12.75 -24.29 10.04
C ILE A 40 -11.66 -23.72 9.14
N THR A 41 -10.57 -24.46 8.91
CA THR A 41 -9.47 -24.02 8.02
C THR A 41 -9.95 -23.92 6.57
N LEU A 42 -10.71 -24.93 6.10
CA LEU A 42 -11.29 -24.92 4.76
C LEU A 42 -12.27 -23.75 4.59
N LEU A 43 -13.17 -23.54 5.56
CA LEU A 43 -14.17 -22.48 5.52
C LEU A 43 -13.54 -21.08 5.61
N SER A 44 -12.49 -20.92 6.43
CA SER A 44 -11.74 -19.67 6.55
C SER A 44 -10.96 -19.34 5.27
N GLY A 45 -10.36 -20.35 4.64
CA GLY A 45 -9.70 -20.22 3.35
C GLY A 45 -10.69 -19.84 2.25
N LEU A 46 -11.85 -20.51 2.22
CA LEU A 46 -12.93 -20.21 1.28
C LEU A 46 -13.48 -18.79 1.47
N LEU A 47 -13.74 -18.36 2.71
CA LEU A 47 -14.18 -16.99 3.00
C LEU A 47 -13.20 -15.95 2.48
N ARG A 48 -11.90 -16.13 2.74
CA ARG A 48 -10.86 -15.22 2.22
C ARG A 48 -10.81 -15.24 0.69
N ALA A 49 -10.93 -16.42 0.08
CA ALA A 49 -10.98 -16.56 -1.37
C ALA A 49 -12.21 -15.87 -1.98
N MET A 50 -13.39 -16.00 -1.36
CA MET A 50 -14.62 -15.33 -1.80
C MET A 50 -14.52 -13.81 -1.71
N LEU A 51 -13.93 -13.28 -0.62
CA LEU A 51 -13.68 -11.84 -0.49
C LEU A 51 -12.74 -11.34 -1.58
N LEU A 52 -11.62 -12.03 -1.82
CA LEU A 52 -10.67 -11.67 -2.87
C LEU A 52 -11.29 -11.82 -4.27
N PHE A 53 -12.08 -12.87 -4.50
CA PHE A 53 -12.82 -13.07 -5.75
C PHE A 53 -13.81 -11.94 -6.00
N LEU A 54 -14.58 -11.52 -4.99
CA LEU A 54 -15.56 -10.44 -5.13
C LEU A 54 -14.87 -9.11 -5.42
N VAL A 55 -13.74 -8.83 -4.76
CA VAL A 55 -12.92 -7.63 -5.03
C VAL A 55 -12.37 -7.67 -6.47
N ALA A 56 -11.82 -8.79 -6.91
CA ALA A 56 -11.28 -8.95 -8.25
C ALA A 56 -12.37 -8.88 -9.34
N ALA A 57 -13.52 -9.52 -9.11
CA ALA A 57 -14.67 -9.49 -10.01
C ALA A 57 -15.27 -8.08 -10.10
N GLY A 58 -15.36 -7.35 -8.97
CA GLY A 58 -15.76 -5.95 -8.95
C GLY A 58 -14.82 -5.08 -9.76
N LEU A 59 -13.50 -5.24 -9.59
CA LEU A 59 -12.51 -4.48 -10.36
C LEU A 59 -12.56 -4.79 -11.87
N SER A 60 -12.71 -6.07 -12.23
CA SER A 60 -12.87 -6.52 -13.62
C SER A 60 -14.16 -5.97 -14.25
N LEU A 61 -15.27 -5.98 -13.51
CA LEU A 61 -16.55 -5.43 -13.97
C LEU A 61 -16.48 -3.91 -14.17
N ILE A 62 -15.87 -3.19 -13.22
CA ILE A 62 -15.65 -1.74 -13.32
C ILE A 62 -14.80 -1.42 -14.55
N PHE A 63 -13.72 -2.17 -14.79
CA PHE A 63 -12.87 -1.97 -15.98
C PHE A 63 -13.53 -2.43 -17.29
N GLY A 64 -14.45 -3.40 -17.21
CA GLY A 64 -15.19 -3.91 -18.36
C GLY A 64 -16.40 -3.06 -18.76
N LEU A 65 -16.96 -2.28 -17.83
CA LEU A 65 -18.20 -1.51 -18.05
C LEU A 65 -18.03 0.02 -17.98
N MET A 66 -16.98 0.55 -17.33
CA MET A 66 -16.80 2.01 -17.27
C MET A 66 -16.00 2.54 -18.46
N ASP A 67 -16.52 3.59 -19.10
CA ASP A 67 -15.79 4.38 -20.12
C ASP A 67 -14.64 5.20 -19.49
N ILE A 68 -14.67 5.42 -18.18
CA ILE A 68 -13.76 6.30 -17.45
C ILE A 68 -13.36 5.65 -16.13
N LEU A 69 -12.10 5.25 -16.03
CA LEU A 69 -11.51 4.82 -14.76
C LEU A 69 -10.56 5.89 -14.20
N ASN A 70 -10.69 6.19 -12.91
CA ASN A 70 -9.84 7.17 -12.23
C ASN A 70 -8.96 6.51 -11.15
N PHE A 71 -7.67 6.31 -11.44
CA PHE A 71 -6.70 5.80 -10.47
C PHE A 71 -6.14 6.86 -9.52
N ALA A 72 -6.39 8.14 -9.74
CA ALA A 72 -5.92 9.21 -8.88
C ALA A 72 -6.64 9.25 -7.52
N GLN A 73 -7.77 8.53 -7.38
CA GLN A 73 -8.56 8.44 -6.14
C GLN A 73 -7.69 8.15 -4.90
N GLY A 74 -6.73 7.20 -5.00
CA GLY A 74 -5.83 6.89 -3.90
C GLY A 74 -4.95 8.08 -3.48
N GLY A 75 -4.52 8.90 -4.44
CA GLY A 75 -3.74 10.12 -4.19
C GLY A 75 -4.56 11.19 -3.45
N TYR A 76 -5.84 11.38 -3.80
CA TYR A 76 -6.72 12.30 -3.08
C TYR A 76 -6.98 11.85 -1.64
N PHE A 77 -7.18 10.54 -1.42
CA PHE A 77 -7.33 10.00 -0.08
C PHE A 77 -6.08 10.24 0.77
N MET A 78 -4.90 9.96 0.20
CA MET A 78 -3.63 10.17 0.88
C MET A 78 -3.41 11.65 1.23
N LEU A 79 -3.68 12.57 0.31
CA LEU A 79 -3.62 14.01 0.58
C LEU A 79 -4.54 14.41 1.73
N GLY A 80 -5.80 13.97 1.70
CA GLY A 80 -6.76 14.28 2.77
C GLY A 80 -6.31 13.74 4.13
N ALA A 81 -5.73 12.53 4.17
CA ALA A 81 -5.19 11.94 5.38
C ALA A 81 -4.01 12.76 5.95
N TYR A 82 -3.06 13.19 5.11
CA TYR A 82 -1.93 14.00 5.56
C TYR A 82 -2.33 15.41 6.00
N ILE A 83 -3.25 16.06 5.26
CA ILE A 83 -3.80 17.36 5.68
C ILE A 83 -4.49 17.23 7.04
N THR A 84 -5.26 16.16 7.23
CA THR A 84 -5.93 15.92 8.51
C THR A 84 -4.93 15.67 9.63
N PHE A 85 -3.88 14.89 9.35
CA PHE A 85 -2.82 14.61 10.29
C PHE A 85 -2.09 15.90 10.74
N ASP A 86 -1.71 16.75 9.79
CA ASP A 86 -1.01 18.02 10.07
C ASP A 86 -1.86 18.97 10.93
N ILE A 87 -3.17 19.05 10.68
CA ILE A 87 -4.08 19.95 11.42
C ILE A 87 -4.30 19.48 12.85
N VAL A 88 -4.48 18.16 13.03
CA VAL A 88 -4.72 17.55 14.33
C VAL A 88 -3.42 17.52 15.17
N HIS A 89 -2.25 17.32 14.53
CA HIS A 89 -0.94 17.23 15.18
C HIS A 89 0.06 18.28 14.64
N PRO A 90 -0.08 19.56 14.99
CA PRO A 90 0.70 20.66 14.45
C PRO A 90 2.17 20.59 14.86
N ASP A 91 2.48 19.90 15.96
CA ASP A 91 3.84 19.75 16.48
C ASP A 91 4.60 18.62 15.77
N ALA A 92 3.88 17.67 15.17
CA ALA A 92 4.44 16.49 14.49
C ALA A 92 4.22 16.51 12.96
N GLY A 93 3.36 17.41 12.48
CA GLY A 93 3.04 17.56 11.07
C GLY A 93 4.18 18.14 10.23
N VAL A 94 4.07 17.98 8.92
CA VAL A 94 4.99 18.61 7.96
C VAL A 94 4.79 20.13 7.97
N ILE A 95 3.54 20.56 8.07
CA ILE A 95 3.14 21.97 8.12
C ILE A 95 2.47 22.22 9.47
N PRO A 96 3.04 23.05 10.36
CA PRO A 96 2.44 23.36 11.65
C PRO A 96 1.20 24.23 11.45
N PHE A 97 0.04 23.60 11.25
CA PHE A 97 -1.24 24.24 11.00
C PHE A 97 -2.28 23.69 11.98
N GLY A 98 -3.25 24.51 12.41
CA GLY A 98 -4.30 24.07 13.35
C GLY A 98 -3.97 24.18 14.84
N GLY A 99 -2.76 24.60 15.22
CA GLY A 99 -2.37 24.87 16.62
C GLY A 99 -3.07 26.07 17.27
N PHE A 100 -3.80 26.87 16.48
CA PHE A 100 -4.60 27.99 16.97
C PHE A 100 -5.94 27.56 17.60
N ILE A 101 -6.37 26.31 17.40
CA ILE A 101 -7.55 25.73 18.05
C ILE A 101 -7.03 24.82 19.15
N SER A 102 -7.46 25.05 20.39
CA SER A 102 -7.04 24.25 21.55
C SER A 102 -7.87 22.98 21.73
N ASP A 103 -9.15 22.98 21.34
CA ASP A 103 -10.05 21.82 21.47
C ASP A 103 -9.78 20.76 20.36
N PRO A 104 -9.36 19.53 20.71
CA PRO A 104 -9.11 18.46 19.75
C PRO A 104 -10.31 18.11 18.84
N THR A 105 -11.53 18.26 19.34
CA THR A 105 -12.75 17.91 18.59
C THR A 105 -13.02 18.92 17.49
N LEU A 106 -12.91 20.21 17.81
CA LEU A 106 -13.07 21.30 16.85
C LEU A 106 -11.96 21.26 15.79
N ARG A 107 -10.75 20.86 16.18
CA ARG A 107 -9.63 20.66 15.24
C ARG A 107 -9.91 19.57 14.23
N PHE A 108 -10.44 18.44 14.67
CA PHE A 108 -10.80 17.37 13.76
C PHE A 108 -11.91 17.78 12.78
N ALA A 109 -12.96 18.46 13.27
CA ALA A 109 -14.02 18.99 12.40
C ALA A 109 -13.47 20.01 11.39
N PHE A 110 -12.60 20.92 11.83
CA PHE A 110 -11.91 21.87 10.96
C PHE A 110 -11.02 21.15 9.94
N ALA A 111 -10.30 20.10 10.36
CA ALA A 111 -9.45 19.30 9.50
C ALA A 111 -10.23 18.62 8.36
N ILE A 112 -11.39 18.04 8.66
CA ILE A 112 -12.27 17.45 7.65
C ILE A 112 -12.72 18.52 6.64
N MET A 113 -13.11 19.70 7.12
CA MET A 113 -13.55 20.79 6.25
C MET A 113 -12.42 21.24 5.32
N VAL A 114 -11.22 21.46 5.86
CA VAL A 114 -10.04 21.88 5.08
C VAL A 114 -9.63 20.78 4.08
N ALA A 115 -9.52 19.52 4.51
CA ALA A 115 -9.18 18.40 3.65
C ALA A 115 -10.19 18.25 2.49
N THR A 116 -11.48 18.42 2.78
CA THR A 116 -12.55 18.37 1.76
C THR A 116 -12.42 19.51 0.76
N LEU A 117 -12.20 20.75 1.23
CA LEU A 117 -12.06 21.92 0.36
C LEU A 117 -10.82 21.83 -0.53
N VAL A 118 -9.70 21.40 0.03
CA VAL A 118 -8.45 21.19 -0.73
C VAL A 118 -8.65 20.09 -1.77
N GLY A 119 -9.25 18.96 -1.38
CA GLY A 119 -9.58 17.87 -2.31
C GLY A 119 -10.51 18.32 -3.43
N ALA A 120 -11.54 19.10 -3.13
CA ALA A 120 -12.47 19.64 -4.11
C ALA A 120 -11.80 20.63 -5.08
N ALA A 121 -10.93 21.50 -4.57
CA ALA A 121 -10.17 22.45 -5.40
C ALA A 121 -9.21 21.71 -6.35
N LEU A 122 -8.44 20.75 -5.84
CA LEU A 122 -7.56 19.89 -6.65
C LEU A 122 -8.36 19.10 -7.69
N GLY A 123 -9.48 18.51 -7.28
CA GLY A 123 -10.39 17.79 -8.17
C GLY A 123 -10.91 18.67 -9.30
N TYR A 124 -11.32 19.91 -8.99
CA TYR A 124 -11.77 20.87 -9.98
C TYR A 124 -10.67 21.24 -10.99
N VAL A 125 -9.44 21.47 -10.52
CA VAL A 125 -8.28 21.77 -11.38
C VAL A 125 -7.96 20.58 -12.29
N LEU A 126 -7.93 19.36 -11.73
CA LEU A 126 -7.66 18.14 -12.50
C LEU A 126 -8.77 17.86 -13.52
N GLU A 127 -10.03 18.06 -13.14
CA GLU A 127 -11.18 17.91 -14.01
C GLU A 127 -11.13 18.89 -15.18
N ARG A 128 -10.98 20.20 -14.91
CA ARG A 128 -10.98 21.21 -15.96
C ARG A 128 -9.72 21.20 -16.83
N GLY A 129 -8.56 20.93 -16.24
CA GLY A 129 -7.28 20.99 -16.92
C GLY A 129 -6.93 19.72 -17.68
N LEU A 130 -7.08 18.55 -17.05
CA LEU A 130 -6.55 17.29 -17.58
C LEU A 130 -7.65 16.35 -18.07
N LEU A 131 -8.74 16.18 -17.31
CA LEU A 131 -9.75 15.18 -17.65
C LEU A 131 -10.67 15.67 -18.77
N ARG A 132 -11.27 16.85 -18.66
CA ARG A 132 -12.25 17.41 -19.61
C ARG A 132 -11.82 17.32 -21.09
N PRO A 133 -10.57 17.62 -21.48
CA PRO A 133 -10.12 17.50 -22.87
C PRO A 133 -10.06 16.05 -23.40
N LEU A 134 -9.94 15.06 -22.50
CA LEU A 134 -9.65 13.66 -22.83
C LEU A 134 -10.85 12.71 -22.68
N TYR A 135 -12.04 13.21 -22.29
CA TYR A 135 -13.27 12.41 -22.13
C TYR A 135 -13.62 11.54 -23.33
N LYS A 136 -13.27 11.97 -24.55
CA LYS A 136 -13.56 11.21 -25.78
C LYS A 136 -12.64 10.00 -25.97
N ARG A 137 -11.68 9.77 -25.06
CA ARG A 137 -10.59 8.79 -25.23
C ARG A 137 -10.29 8.06 -23.91
N ALA A 138 -11.07 7.02 -23.61
CA ALA A 138 -10.98 6.21 -22.39
C ALA A 138 -9.56 5.73 -22.04
N LEU A 139 -8.82 5.15 -23.01
CA LEU A 139 -7.46 4.65 -22.78
C LEU A 139 -6.47 5.76 -22.37
N PHE A 140 -6.61 6.96 -22.95
CA PHE A 140 -5.75 8.09 -22.60
C PHE A 140 -6.09 8.63 -21.21
N GLN A 141 -7.36 8.59 -20.81
CA GLN A 141 -7.78 8.96 -19.47
C GLN A 141 -7.26 8.00 -18.39
N LEU A 142 -7.19 6.70 -18.70
CA LEU A 142 -6.57 5.70 -17.85
C LEU A 142 -5.09 6.02 -17.58
N VAL A 143 -4.31 6.21 -18.65
CA VAL A 143 -2.87 6.54 -18.55
C VAL A 143 -2.66 7.88 -17.86
N LEU A 144 -3.53 8.86 -18.13
CA LEU A 144 -3.50 10.17 -17.49
C LEU A 144 -3.72 10.07 -15.99
N THR A 145 -4.78 9.39 -15.55
CA THR A 145 -5.11 9.28 -14.12
C THR A 145 -4.08 8.45 -13.36
N PHE A 146 -3.47 7.47 -14.02
CA PHE A 146 -2.30 6.76 -13.50
C PHE A 146 -1.06 7.67 -13.38
N GLY A 147 -0.79 8.50 -14.39
CA GLY A 147 0.29 9.49 -14.31
C GLY A 147 0.05 10.50 -13.18
N VAL A 148 -1.17 11.01 -13.04
CA VAL A 148 -1.58 11.91 -11.96
C VAL A 148 -1.44 11.24 -10.60
N SER A 149 -1.79 9.95 -10.47
CA SER A 149 -1.61 9.24 -9.20
C SER A 149 -0.14 9.13 -8.80
N ILE A 150 0.77 8.87 -9.74
CA ILE A 150 2.22 8.87 -9.50
C ILE A 150 2.71 10.27 -9.11
N ILE A 151 2.28 11.31 -9.82
CA ILE A 151 2.67 12.69 -9.49
C ILE A 151 2.18 13.07 -8.09
N LEU A 152 0.93 12.75 -7.74
CA LEU A 152 0.39 12.99 -6.40
C LEU A 152 1.18 12.23 -5.33
N LEU A 153 1.54 10.98 -5.61
CA LEU A 153 2.39 10.18 -4.71
C LEU A 153 3.74 10.85 -4.49
N GLU A 154 4.39 11.29 -5.57
CA GLU A 154 5.72 11.89 -5.49
C GLU A 154 5.70 13.27 -4.82
N VAL A 155 4.68 14.07 -5.10
CA VAL A 155 4.46 15.37 -4.43
C VAL A 155 4.31 15.17 -2.92
N VAL A 156 3.47 14.23 -2.49
CA VAL A 156 3.29 13.95 -1.06
C VAL A 156 4.56 13.39 -0.43
N LYS A 157 5.25 12.47 -1.10
CA LYS A 157 6.55 11.97 -0.64
C LYS A 157 7.59 13.06 -0.53
N PHE A 158 7.59 14.04 -1.43
CA PHE A 158 8.51 15.17 -1.36
C PHE A 158 8.28 16.00 -0.09
N PHE A 159 7.03 16.26 0.29
CA PHE A 159 6.71 17.00 1.51
C PHE A 159 6.90 16.16 2.79
N VAL A 160 6.40 14.93 2.80
CA VAL A 160 6.37 14.07 4.00
C VAL A 160 7.68 13.30 4.20
N GLY A 161 8.36 12.91 3.13
CA GLY A 161 9.56 12.07 3.17
C GLY A 161 10.72 12.69 3.93
N ALA A 162 10.78 14.02 4.03
CA ALA A 162 11.75 14.72 4.86
C ALA A 162 11.48 14.59 6.37
N VAL A 163 10.20 14.43 6.78
CA VAL A 163 9.82 14.23 8.18
C VAL A 163 10.15 12.82 8.67
N ALA A 164 10.12 11.82 7.78
CA ALA A 164 10.50 10.44 8.12
C ALA A 164 11.98 10.26 8.52
N LEU A 165 12.84 11.24 8.20
CA LEU A 165 14.25 11.25 8.60
C LEU A 165 14.49 11.89 9.98
N ARG A 166 13.44 12.36 10.67
CA ARG A 166 13.56 12.93 12.00
C ARG A 166 13.62 11.78 13.03
N PRO A 167 14.72 11.62 13.78
CA PRO A 167 14.80 10.60 14.82
C PRO A 167 13.70 10.83 15.86
N LEU A 168 12.86 9.81 16.08
CA LEU A 168 11.74 9.85 17.03
C LEU A 168 12.22 9.83 18.50
N ASP A 169 13.51 9.68 18.74
CA ASP A 169 14.17 9.63 20.04
C ASP A 169 14.77 10.97 20.47
N GLY A 170 14.71 12.02 19.65
CA GLY A 170 15.27 13.34 19.98
C GLY A 170 16.80 13.33 20.16
N GLN A 171 17.46 12.22 19.83
CA GLN A 171 18.90 12.08 19.97
C GLN A 171 19.52 12.50 18.63
N ALA A 172 20.15 13.67 18.61
CA ALA A 172 21.06 14.00 17.51
C ALA A 172 22.14 12.88 17.45
N PRO A 173 22.54 12.40 16.26
CA PRO A 173 23.60 11.40 16.14
C PRO A 173 24.82 11.89 16.90
N ASP A 174 25.19 11.21 17.99
CA ASP A 174 26.33 11.59 18.81
C ASP A 174 27.61 11.44 17.95
N PRO A 175 28.32 12.54 17.64
CA PRO A 175 29.56 12.48 16.86
C PRO A 175 30.65 11.66 17.56
N ARG A 176 30.50 11.37 18.86
CA ARG A 176 31.47 10.63 19.68
C ARG A 176 31.27 9.12 19.68
N GLY A 177 30.14 8.61 19.19
CA GLY A 177 29.90 7.18 19.02
C GLY A 177 30.66 6.61 17.82
N ALA A 178 30.67 7.34 16.69
CA ALA A 178 31.30 6.90 15.45
C ALA A 178 32.84 6.78 15.49
N VAL A 179 33.49 7.37 16.50
CA VAL A 179 34.96 7.31 16.68
C VAL A 179 35.42 6.17 17.59
N GLN A 180 34.49 5.46 18.26
CA GLN A 180 34.83 4.34 19.14
C GLN A 180 34.72 2.97 18.45
N ASP A 181 34.12 2.94 17.26
CA ASP A 181 33.92 1.74 16.44
C ASP A 181 34.98 1.56 15.33
N LEU A 182 36.10 2.29 15.41
CA LEU A 182 37.30 2.14 14.57
C LEU A 182 38.52 1.77 15.44
#